data_AF-A0A0E0IBV7-F1
#
_entry.id   AF-A0A0E0IBV7-F1
#
_cell.length_a   1.000
_cell.length_b   1.000
_cell.length_c   1.000
_cell.angle_alpha   90.00
_cell.angle_beta   90.00
_cell.angle_gamma   90.00
#
_symmetry.space_group_name_H-M   'P 1'
#
loop_
_entity.id
_entity.type
_entity.pdbx_description
1 polymer ?
#
loop_
_entity_poly.entity_id
_entity_poly.type
_entity_poly.pdbx_seq_one_letter_code
_entity_poly.pdbx_strand_id
1 'polypeptide(L)'
;MGWKRKTHHGGSCHQQQSCPSHGNELSAIDEEVSHLTRLKSEPCERTRASLHAGKKRHISTFKLLSGRESNCLGIGRFSSADCSYALRKHLPVKGPWCVDDMDSEAYISQFSADGSLLIGGFRGSHIRIYNAEKKWTIHKDITCKKLRWTVSDIALSPDQRYLAYSSLSPIVHMVDIQNGMRESHANITQVHEGLEFSNDDDGFSFAIFSVKFSKDGRELVVGNNNESICIYDIGSNKVTERIHAHSADVNAVTFADEGSDVLYSGSDDSLCKVWDRRCNKRGKQVGVLTGHLDGITFIDSRGDGHYFISNCKDQTIKLWDIRKMSSTVKDCTPKAYEWDYRWMTYPSEARYFKHPYDQSLSTFRGHSVLRTLIRCYFSPIHSTGQRYIYTGSSDQCVYIYDVATGKIVEKLRWHGSIIRDCSWHPYFPTLVSSSWDGYLVRWEATEDDKDPSMLKTGKQRMHPEGYTFSFVF
;
A
#
# COMPACT_ATOMS: atom_id res chain seq x y z
N MET A 1 -64.20 -28.86 7.78
CA MET A 1 -64.96 -29.91 7.06
C MET A 1 -64.83 -29.63 5.58
N GLY A 2 -64.46 -30.50 4.67
CA GLY A 2 -64.11 -31.91 4.70
C GLY A 2 -63.63 -32.25 3.28
N TRP A 3 -62.61 -33.10 3.19
CA TRP A 3 -61.90 -33.49 1.97
C TRP A 3 -62.80 -34.14 0.90
N LYS A 4 -62.31 -34.16 -0.35
CA LYS A 4 -62.24 -35.42 -1.12
C LYS A 4 -61.27 -35.34 -2.31
N ARG A 5 -60.26 -36.22 -2.25
CA ARG A 5 -59.45 -36.71 -3.38
C ARG A 5 -60.35 -37.49 -4.35
N LYS A 6 -60.06 -37.42 -5.64
CA LYS A 6 -60.35 -38.50 -6.59
C LYS A 6 -59.12 -38.81 -7.44
N THR A 7 -58.80 -40.09 -7.44
CA THR A 7 -57.79 -40.81 -8.20
C THR A 7 -58.34 -41.16 -9.59
N HIS A 8 -57.45 -41.25 -10.59
CA HIS A 8 -57.70 -41.99 -11.83
C HIS A 8 -56.55 -42.97 -12.09
N HIS A 9 -56.94 -44.20 -12.43
CA HIS A 9 -56.11 -45.26 -13.01
C HIS A 9 -56.55 -45.49 -14.46
N GLY A 10 -55.59 -45.80 -15.34
CA GLY A 10 -55.81 -46.32 -16.69
C GLY A 10 -54.47 -46.54 -17.42
N GLY A 11 -54.02 -47.80 -17.54
CA GLY A 11 -52.88 -48.25 -18.37
C GLY A 11 -53.24 -48.27 -19.88
N SER A 12 -52.40 -48.71 -20.83
CA SER A 12 -51.24 -49.62 -20.83
C SER A 12 -50.51 -49.57 -22.21
N CYS A 13 -49.25 -50.04 -22.23
CA CYS A 13 -48.40 -50.49 -23.37
C CYS A 13 -47.95 -49.47 -24.43
N HIS A 14 -46.70 -49.42 -24.93
CA HIS A 14 -45.54 -50.31 -24.93
C HIS A 14 -44.29 -49.47 -25.29
N GLN A 15 -43.12 -49.79 -24.73
CA GLN A 15 -41.78 -49.86 -25.37
C GLN A 15 -40.65 -49.42 -24.43
N GLN A 16 -39.87 -50.43 -24.06
CA GLN A 16 -38.43 -50.51 -23.82
C GLN A 16 -37.64 -49.26 -23.35
N GLN A 17 -36.97 -49.49 -22.23
CA GLN A 17 -35.86 -48.72 -21.67
C GLN A 17 -34.81 -48.30 -22.71
N SER A 18 -34.49 -47.01 -22.73
CA SER A 18 -33.14 -46.52 -23.00
C SER A 18 -32.93 -45.20 -22.25
N CYS A 19 -31.96 -45.17 -21.34
CA CYS A 19 -31.54 -43.96 -20.63
C CYS A 19 -30.96 -42.91 -21.61
N PRO A 20 -31.21 -41.61 -21.43
CA PRO A 20 -30.30 -40.55 -21.88
C PRO A 20 -29.56 -40.01 -20.65
N SER A 21 -28.32 -40.43 -20.40
CA SER A 21 -27.08 -39.81 -20.91
C SER A 21 -26.95 -38.33 -20.54
N HIS A 22 -26.00 -38.06 -19.64
CA HIS A 22 -25.42 -36.75 -19.33
C HIS A 22 -25.34 -35.83 -20.56
N GLY A 23 -26.02 -34.70 -20.51
CA GLY A 23 -25.95 -33.71 -21.56
C GLY A 23 -26.76 -32.47 -21.28
N ASN A 24 -26.41 -31.69 -20.24
CA ASN A 24 -26.70 -30.26 -20.21
C ASN A 24 -25.96 -29.50 -19.09
N GLU A 25 -24.63 -29.54 -19.09
CA GLU A 25 -23.82 -28.82 -18.08
C GLU A 25 -22.77 -27.90 -18.74
N LEU A 26 -23.17 -27.22 -19.83
CA LEU A 26 -22.27 -26.33 -20.60
C LEU A 26 -22.90 -24.98 -21.01
N SER A 27 -24.00 -24.56 -20.40
CA SER A 27 -24.70 -23.31 -20.78
C SER A 27 -24.99 -22.36 -19.61
N ALA A 28 -24.12 -22.34 -18.60
CA ALA A 28 -24.05 -21.23 -17.65
C ALA A 28 -22.78 -20.41 -17.91
N ILE A 29 -22.77 -19.68 -19.03
CA ILE A 29 -21.78 -18.62 -19.28
C ILE A 29 -22.45 -17.31 -18.89
N ASP A 30 -21.86 -16.60 -17.93
CA ASP A 30 -22.17 -15.24 -17.44
C ASP A 30 -23.14 -14.43 -18.31
N GLU A 31 -24.39 -14.29 -17.85
CA GLU A 31 -25.34 -13.33 -18.40
C GLU A 31 -24.91 -11.86 -18.15
N GLU A 32 -23.99 -11.60 -17.21
CA GLU A 32 -23.58 -10.25 -16.80
C GLU A 32 -22.83 -9.46 -17.89
N VAL A 33 -21.97 -10.11 -18.70
CA VAL A 33 -21.20 -9.41 -19.77
C VAL A 33 -22.11 -9.00 -20.93
N SER A 34 -23.22 -9.70 -21.12
CA SER A 34 -24.18 -9.46 -22.20
C SER A 34 -24.95 -8.14 -22.02
N HIS A 35 -25.20 -7.74 -20.77
CA HIS A 35 -26.04 -6.58 -20.44
C HIS A 35 -25.38 -5.23 -20.76
N LEU A 36 -24.04 -5.15 -20.75
CA LEU A 36 -23.32 -3.88 -20.94
C LEU A 36 -22.80 -3.67 -22.36
N THR A 37 -22.51 -4.74 -23.11
CA THR A 37 -21.79 -4.64 -24.38
C THR A 37 -22.63 -4.95 -25.61
N ARG A 38 -23.83 -5.56 -25.44
CA ARG A 38 -24.62 -6.20 -26.52
C ARG A 38 -23.80 -7.17 -27.41
N LEU A 39 -22.60 -7.55 -26.99
CA LEU A 39 -21.76 -8.50 -27.71
C LEU A 39 -22.02 -9.89 -27.16
N LYS A 40 -22.65 -10.74 -27.96
CA LYS A 40 -22.62 -12.19 -27.75
C LYS A 40 -21.26 -12.69 -28.21
N SER A 41 -20.39 -13.07 -27.27
CA SER A 41 -19.15 -13.75 -27.63
C SER A 41 -19.45 -15.22 -27.92
N GLU A 42 -19.54 -15.59 -29.20
CA GLU A 42 -19.45 -16.99 -29.62
C GLU A 42 -17.99 -17.35 -29.95
N PRO A 43 -17.55 -18.59 -29.70
CA PRO A 43 -16.24 -19.05 -30.17
C PRO A 43 -16.14 -18.90 -31.69
N CYS A 44 -14.97 -18.50 -32.21
CA CYS A 44 -14.79 -18.36 -33.65
C CYS A 44 -14.99 -19.71 -34.36
N GLU A 45 -15.36 -19.70 -35.64
CA GLU A 45 -15.62 -20.93 -36.41
C GLU A 45 -14.46 -21.92 -36.35
N ARG A 46 -13.21 -21.42 -36.26
CA ARG A 46 -12.00 -22.22 -36.08
C ARG A 46 -11.94 -22.93 -34.72
N THR A 47 -12.42 -22.30 -33.65
CA THR A 47 -12.51 -22.91 -32.32
C THR A 47 -13.67 -23.89 -32.23
N ARG A 48 -14.80 -23.61 -32.89
CA ARG A 48 -15.90 -24.58 -33.08
C ARG A 48 -15.41 -25.83 -33.82
N ALA A 49 -14.67 -25.66 -34.91
CA ALA A 49 -14.09 -26.77 -35.67
C ALA A 49 -13.11 -27.61 -34.82
N SER A 50 -12.31 -26.97 -33.96
CA SER A 50 -11.41 -27.68 -33.04
C SER A 50 -12.16 -28.42 -31.91
N LEU A 51 -13.33 -27.95 -31.49
CA LEU A 51 -14.19 -28.61 -30.50
C LEU A 51 -14.95 -29.80 -31.10
N HIS A 52 -15.34 -29.71 -32.38
CA HIS A 52 -15.95 -30.82 -33.12
C HIS A 52 -14.94 -31.92 -33.52
N ALA A 53 -13.64 -31.62 -33.56
CA ALA A 53 -12.56 -32.56 -33.90
C ALA A 53 -12.15 -33.52 -32.76
N GLY A 54 -13.02 -33.80 -31.79
CA GLY A 54 -12.86 -34.89 -30.81
C GLY A 54 -11.74 -34.75 -29.77
N LYS A 55 -10.89 -33.71 -29.83
CA LYS A 55 -9.88 -33.43 -28.80
C LYS A 55 -10.36 -32.30 -27.90
N LYS A 56 -11.04 -32.65 -26.80
CA LYS A 56 -11.30 -31.75 -25.66
C LYS A 56 -9.96 -31.26 -25.07
N ARG A 57 -9.39 -30.20 -25.63
CA ARG A 57 -8.33 -29.44 -24.95
C ARG A 57 -9.03 -28.51 -23.97
N HIS A 58 -8.78 -28.71 -22.68
CA HIS A 58 -9.20 -27.79 -21.64
C HIS A 58 -8.47 -26.46 -21.85
N ILE A 59 -9.16 -25.48 -22.42
CA ILE A 59 -8.60 -24.14 -22.62
C ILE A 59 -8.86 -23.38 -21.32
N SER A 60 -7.81 -23.24 -20.51
CA SER A 60 -7.88 -22.44 -19.28
C SER A 60 -8.21 -20.98 -19.62
N THR A 61 -9.22 -20.41 -18.97
CA THR A 61 -9.59 -18.99 -19.07
C THR A 61 -8.39 -18.08 -18.82
N PHE A 62 -7.54 -18.45 -17.84
CA PHE A 62 -6.28 -17.77 -17.56
C PHE A 62 -5.34 -17.76 -18.78
N LYS A 63 -5.24 -18.88 -19.53
CA LYS A 63 -4.38 -18.98 -20.72
C LYS A 63 -4.91 -18.17 -21.90
N LEU A 64 -6.23 -18.02 -22.03
CA LEU A 64 -6.85 -17.13 -23.04
C LEU A 64 -6.63 -15.65 -22.70
N LEU A 65 -6.84 -15.28 -21.44
CA LEU A 65 -6.64 -13.91 -20.96
C LEU A 65 -5.16 -13.52 -21.04
N SER A 66 -4.26 -14.39 -20.57
CA SER A 66 -2.80 -14.20 -20.67
C SER A 66 -2.32 -14.14 -22.13
N GLY A 67 -2.87 -14.98 -23.03
CA GLY A 67 -2.57 -14.94 -24.47
C GLY A 67 -3.05 -13.65 -25.17
N ARG A 68 -4.12 -13.04 -24.66
CA ARG A 68 -4.62 -11.73 -25.13
C ARG A 68 -3.79 -10.57 -24.57
N GLU A 69 -3.44 -10.60 -23.28
CA GLU A 69 -2.55 -9.59 -22.67
C GLU A 69 -1.16 -9.55 -23.31
N SER A 70 -0.58 -10.72 -23.59
CA SER A 70 0.69 -10.83 -24.32
C SER A 70 0.57 -10.48 -25.81
N ASN A 71 -0.65 -10.20 -26.30
CA ASN A 71 -0.97 -9.92 -27.70
C ASN A 71 -0.44 -10.99 -28.68
N CYS A 72 -0.38 -12.26 -28.25
CA CYS A 72 0.14 -13.35 -29.09
C CYS A 72 -0.65 -13.55 -30.40
N LEU A 73 -1.86 -12.98 -30.49
CA LEU A 73 -2.76 -13.10 -31.63
C LEU A 73 -2.88 -11.81 -32.47
N GLY A 74 -2.24 -10.71 -32.07
CA GLY A 74 -2.32 -9.43 -32.80
C GLY A 74 -3.69 -8.72 -32.78
N ILE A 75 -4.64 -9.22 -31.97
CA ILE A 75 -6.02 -8.71 -31.88
C ILE A 75 -6.14 -7.54 -30.87
N GLY A 76 -5.05 -7.20 -30.18
CA GLY A 76 -4.99 -6.11 -29.21
C GLY A 76 -4.94 -6.59 -27.76
N ARG A 77 -4.38 -5.74 -26.89
CA ARG A 77 -4.29 -5.96 -25.44
C ARG A 77 -5.57 -5.46 -24.76
N PHE A 78 -5.83 -5.91 -23.54
CA PHE A 78 -6.84 -5.27 -22.70
C PHE A 78 -6.46 -3.81 -22.43
N SER A 79 -7.46 -2.93 -22.32
CA SER A 79 -7.20 -1.57 -21.84
C SER A 79 -6.82 -1.61 -20.36
N SER A 80 -6.14 -0.58 -19.86
CA SER A 80 -5.85 -0.45 -18.41
C SER A 80 -7.13 -0.51 -17.56
N ALA A 81 -8.24 0.03 -18.08
CA ALA A 81 -9.54 -0.02 -17.44
C ALA A 81 -10.09 -1.47 -17.36
N ASP A 82 -9.94 -2.26 -18.43
CA ASP A 82 -10.37 -3.66 -18.43
C ASP A 82 -9.53 -4.51 -17.47
N CYS A 83 -8.19 -4.32 -17.48
CA CYS A 83 -7.27 -5.01 -16.58
C CYS A 83 -7.61 -4.72 -15.11
N SER A 84 -7.74 -3.44 -14.74
CA SER A 84 -8.11 -3.05 -13.37
C SER A 84 -9.49 -3.55 -12.96
N TYR A 85 -10.47 -3.52 -13.88
CA TYR A 85 -11.81 -4.03 -13.60
C TYR A 85 -11.83 -5.55 -13.33
N ALA A 86 -11.02 -6.31 -14.05
CA ALA A 86 -10.90 -7.76 -13.87
C ALA A 86 -10.10 -8.09 -12.60
N LEU A 87 -8.90 -7.53 -12.46
CA LEU A 87 -7.96 -7.84 -11.39
C LEU A 87 -8.45 -7.39 -10.01
N ARG A 88 -9.22 -6.30 -9.90
CA ARG A 88 -9.76 -5.83 -8.60
C ARG A 88 -10.67 -6.83 -7.89
N LYS A 89 -11.16 -7.87 -8.58
CA LYS A 89 -11.97 -8.95 -8.00
C LYS A 89 -11.11 -9.98 -7.26
N HIS A 90 -9.81 -9.99 -7.51
CA HIS A 90 -8.85 -10.95 -6.97
C HIS A 90 -8.01 -10.29 -5.88
N LEU A 91 -8.44 -10.39 -4.63
CA LEU A 91 -7.72 -9.82 -3.49
C LEU A 91 -6.58 -10.75 -3.03
N PRO A 92 -5.44 -10.20 -2.57
CA PRO A 92 -4.30 -10.96 -2.06
C PRO A 92 -4.60 -11.52 -0.66
N VAL A 93 -5.42 -12.56 -0.59
CA VAL A 93 -5.91 -13.15 0.69
C VAL A 93 -5.29 -14.51 0.99
N LYS A 94 -4.63 -15.13 0.02
CA LYS A 94 -3.97 -16.43 0.17
C LYS A 94 -2.54 -16.25 0.64
N GLY A 95 -2.00 -17.29 1.27
CA GLY A 95 -0.69 -17.26 1.92
C GLY A 95 -0.79 -17.59 3.40
N PRO A 96 0.28 -17.35 4.18
CA PRO A 96 1.41 -16.46 3.89
C PRO A 96 2.64 -17.18 3.34
N TRP A 97 3.36 -16.54 2.42
CA TRP A 97 4.66 -17.02 1.94
C TRP A 97 5.79 -16.11 2.42
N CYS A 98 6.88 -16.71 2.89
CA CYS A 98 8.06 -15.97 3.34
C CYS A 98 8.78 -15.33 2.15
N VAL A 99 9.00 -14.01 2.22
CA VAL A 99 9.90 -13.29 1.33
C VAL A 99 11.28 -13.22 1.97
N ASP A 100 11.36 -12.82 3.24
CA ASP A 100 12.58 -12.85 4.04
C ASP A 100 12.27 -12.99 5.54
N ASP A 101 13.24 -13.54 6.28
CA ASP A 101 13.21 -13.78 7.72
C ASP A 101 14.47 -13.16 8.36
N MET A 102 14.38 -11.89 8.77
CA MET A 102 15.51 -11.12 9.28
C MET A 102 15.63 -11.19 10.80
N ASP A 103 16.83 -11.12 11.34
CA ASP A 103 17.07 -11.00 12.80
C ASP A 103 16.76 -9.59 13.36
N SER A 104 16.08 -8.74 12.58
CA SER A 104 15.71 -7.38 12.96
C SER A 104 14.31 -7.01 12.46
N GLU A 105 13.64 -6.10 13.16
CA GLU A 105 12.29 -5.66 12.85
C GLU A 105 12.19 -5.05 11.45
N ALA A 106 11.24 -5.53 10.64
CA ALA A 106 10.93 -4.94 9.35
C ALA A 106 10.03 -3.71 9.56
N TYR A 107 10.50 -2.56 9.09
CA TYR A 107 9.88 -1.27 9.35
C TYR A 107 9.16 -0.70 8.13
N ILE A 108 9.64 -1.02 6.93
CA ILE A 108 9.17 -0.42 5.68
C ILE A 108 9.30 -1.43 4.55
N SER A 109 8.30 -1.46 3.67
CA SER A 109 8.43 -2.11 2.37
C SER A 109 7.83 -1.25 1.27
N GLN A 110 8.44 -1.28 0.10
CA GLN A 110 7.97 -0.53 -1.06
C GLN A 110 8.29 -1.30 -2.34
N PHE A 111 7.30 -1.45 -3.22
CA PHE A 111 7.55 -1.95 -4.58
C PHE A 111 8.09 -0.81 -5.45
N SER A 112 8.96 -1.15 -6.40
CA SER A 112 9.27 -0.24 -7.51
C SER A 112 8.02 0.05 -8.34
N ALA A 113 8.02 1.16 -9.09
CA ALA A 113 6.89 1.56 -9.91
C ALA A 113 6.54 0.52 -11.00
N ASP A 114 7.53 -0.22 -11.50
CA ASP A 114 7.32 -1.34 -12.42
C ASP A 114 6.97 -2.67 -11.73
N GLY A 115 7.10 -2.74 -10.40
CA GLY A 115 6.88 -3.95 -9.60
C GLY A 115 8.01 -4.99 -9.65
N SER A 116 9.08 -4.75 -10.42
CA SER A 116 10.19 -5.70 -10.59
C SER A 116 11.02 -5.89 -9.31
N LEU A 117 11.07 -4.88 -8.45
CA LEU A 117 11.82 -4.86 -7.20
C LEU A 117 10.89 -4.63 -6.02
N LEU A 118 11.20 -5.30 -4.91
CA LEU A 118 10.68 -4.99 -3.58
C LEU A 118 11.84 -4.50 -2.73
N ILE A 119 11.69 -3.35 -2.09
CA ILE A 119 12.66 -2.84 -1.12
C ILE A 119 12.08 -3.05 0.27
N GLY A 120 12.87 -3.64 1.18
CA GLY A 120 12.55 -3.79 2.59
C GLY A 120 13.61 -3.10 3.46
N GLY A 121 13.17 -2.25 4.39
CA GLY A 121 14.04 -1.58 5.35
C GLY A 121 13.83 -2.10 6.76
N PHE A 122 14.93 -2.33 7.46
CA PHE A 122 14.96 -2.97 8.77
C PHE A 122 15.60 -2.06 9.82
N ARG A 123 15.23 -2.26 11.08
CA ARG A 123 15.80 -1.50 12.22
C ARG A 123 17.31 -1.69 12.35
N GLY A 124 17.79 -2.89 12.04
CA GLY A 124 19.18 -3.34 12.18
C GLY A 124 20.16 -2.72 11.20
N SER A 125 19.87 -1.53 10.66
CA SER A 125 20.71 -0.83 9.69
C SER A 125 20.87 -1.55 8.34
N HIS A 126 19.90 -2.38 7.96
CA HIS A 126 19.88 -3.06 6.66
C HIS A 126 18.69 -2.59 5.82
N ILE A 127 18.95 -2.39 4.53
CA ILE A 127 17.92 -2.28 3.48
C ILE A 127 18.23 -3.35 2.45
N ARG A 128 17.29 -4.27 2.24
CA ARG A 128 17.40 -5.31 1.21
C ARG A 128 16.47 -5.03 0.05
N ILE A 129 16.96 -5.28 -1.14
CA ILE A 129 16.22 -5.19 -2.40
C ILE A 129 16.08 -6.60 -2.94
N TYR A 130 14.84 -7.04 -3.13
CA TYR A 130 14.48 -8.35 -3.64
C TYR A 130 13.97 -8.21 -5.07
N ASN A 131 14.30 -9.17 -5.92
CA ASN A 131 13.76 -9.25 -7.27
C ASN A 131 12.45 -10.05 -7.25
N ALA A 132 11.32 -9.38 -7.49
CA ALA A 132 10.00 -10.00 -7.44
C ALA A 132 9.79 -11.05 -8.56
N GLU A 133 10.41 -10.84 -9.72
CA GLU A 133 10.31 -11.74 -10.88
C GLU A 133 11.17 -13.00 -10.73
N LYS A 134 12.29 -12.90 -10.02
CA LYS A 134 13.25 -13.98 -9.78
C LYS A 134 13.04 -14.64 -8.43
N LYS A 135 11.79 -14.96 -8.09
CA LYS A 135 11.43 -15.66 -6.85
C LYS A 135 12.01 -15.00 -5.59
N TRP A 136 11.94 -13.68 -5.52
CA TRP A 136 12.35 -12.89 -4.34
C TRP A 136 13.84 -13.01 -3.98
N THR A 137 14.70 -13.39 -4.92
CA THR A 137 16.16 -13.40 -4.66
C THR A 137 16.67 -12.01 -4.33
N ILE A 138 17.57 -11.91 -3.36
CA ILE A 138 18.22 -10.65 -2.98
C ILE A 138 19.03 -10.11 -4.18
N HIS A 139 18.54 -9.03 -4.75
CA HIS A 139 19.21 -8.21 -5.76
C HIS A 139 20.34 -7.40 -5.12
N LYS A 140 20.07 -6.80 -3.95
CA LYS A 140 21.04 -5.95 -3.25
C LYS A 140 20.81 -5.92 -1.74
N ASP A 141 21.86 -5.95 -0.94
CA ASP A 141 21.84 -5.72 0.52
C ASP A 141 22.67 -4.47 0.84
N ILE A 142 22.03 -3.46 1.43
CA ILE A 142 22.62 -2.16 1.72
C ILE A 142 22.72 -2.00 3.24
N THR A 143 23.95 -1.86 3.75
CA THR A 143 24.19 -1.47 5.14
C THR A 143 24.13 0.06 5.27
N CYS A 144 23.18 0.56 6.03
CA CYS A 144 22.94 1.99 6.23
C CYS A 144 24.12 2.69 6.91
N LYS A 145 24.38 3.93 6.50
CA LYS A 145 25.38 4.81 7.10
C LYS A 145 24.75 5.62 8.23
N LYS A 146 25.42 5.70 9.39
CA LYS A 146 25.03 6.60 10.51
C LYS A 146 23.52 6.56 10.84
N LEU A 147 22.96 5.36 10.96
CA LEU A 147 21.55 5.19 11.30
C LEU A 147 21.30 5.62 12.76
N ARG A 148 20.39 6.55 12.98
CA ARG A 148 19.82 6.79 14.31
C ARG A 148 18.51 6.00 14.45
N TRP A 149 18.54 5.01 15.33
CA TRP A 149 17.42 4.13 15.71
C TRP A 149 16.89 3.17 14.63
N THR A 150 16.35 3.67 13.52
CA THR A 150 15.75 2.85 12.44
C THR A 150 15.73 3.61 11.12
N VAL A 151 15.54 2.90 10.01
CA VAL A 151 15.16 3.50 8.73
C VAL A 151 13.74 4.05 8.87
N SER A 152 13.59 5.37 8.82
CA SER A 152 12.31 6.04 9.08
C SER A 152 11.41 6.05 7.85
N ASP A 153 12.00 6.28 6.67
CA ASP A 153 11.34 6.23 5.36
C ASP A 153 12.36 5.92 4.25
N ILE A 154 11.85 5.44 3.11
CA ILE A 154 12.62 5.20 1.88
C ILE A 154 11.85 5.80 0.70
N ALA A 155 12.60 6.20 -0.32
CA ALA A 155 12.03 6.62 -1.60
C ALA A 155 12.93 6.15 -2.73
N LEU A 156 12.34 5.51 -3.73
CA LEU A 156 13.02 5.16 -4.97
C LEU A 156 12.88 6.32 -5.97
N SER A 157 13.96 6.65 -6.67
CA SER A 157 13.94 7.66 -7.72
C SER A 157 13.05 7.21 -8.90
N PRO A 158 12.46 8.15 -9.66
CA PRO A 158 11.55 7.81 -10.77
C PRO A 158 12.20 6.94 -11.86
N ASP A 159 13.51 7.11 -12.09
CA ASP A 159 14.32 6.29 -13.00
C ASP A 159 14.76 4.94 -12.41
N GLN A 160 14.37 4.65 -11.17
CA GLN A 160 14.72 3.46 -10.40
C GLN A 160 16.23 3.23 -10.25
N ARG A 161 17.03 4.30 -10.31
CA ARG A 161 18.47 4.22 -10.18
C ARG A 161 18.95 4.46 -8.76
N TYR A 162 18.33 5.39 -8.06
CA TYR A 162 18.75 5.83 -6.74
C TYR A 162 17.70 5.51 -5.69
N LEU A 163 18.15 4.99 -4.56
CA LEU A 163 17.35 4.84 -3.35
C LEU A 163 17.78 5.91 -2.35
N ALA A 164 16.85 6.76 -1.95
CA ALA A 164 16.99 7.64 -0.81
C ALA A 164 16.43 6.95 0.43
N TYR A 165 17.16 7.00 1.55
CA TYR A 165 16.65 6.56 2.84
C TYR A 165 16.95 7.59 3.93
N SER A 166 16.00 7.75 4.84
CA SER A 166 16.12 8.62 6.00
C SER A 166 16.18 7.80 7.29
N SER A 167 16.69 8.42 8.34
CA SER A 167 16.61 7.90 9.71
C SER A 167 16.21 9.03 10.66
N LEU A 168 16.28 8.81 11.98
CA LEU A 168 16.09 9.88 12.96
C LEU A 168 17.34 10.79 13.04
N SER A 169 17.77 11.29 11.88
CA SER A 169 18.94 12.14 11.67
C SER A 169 18.64 13.22 10.62
N PRO A 170 19.42 14.32 10.54
CA PRO A 170 19.25 15.37 9.53
C PRO A 170 19.76 15.00 8.14
N ILE A 171 20.30 13.79 7.95
CA ILE A 171 20.93 13.41 6.69
C ILE A 171 20.06 12.37 6.00
N VAL A 172 19.66 12.66 4.76
CA VAL A 172 19.13 11.64 3.85
C VAL A 172 20.31 11.04 3.09
N HIS A 173 20.38 9.72 3.05
CA HIS A 173 21.41 9.03 2.31
C HIS A 173 20.86 8.54 0.97
N MET A 174 21.62 8.80 -0.11
CA MET A 174 21.27 8.37 -1.46
C MET A 174 22.28 7.34 -1.98
N VAL A 175 21.77 6.25 -2.55
CA VAL A 175 22.56 5.09 -2.99
C VAL A 175 22.12 4.64 -4.37
N ASP A 176 23.07 4.41 -5.28
CA ASP A 176 22.78 3.82 -6.60
C ASP A 176 22.50 2.32 -6.45
N ILE A 177 21.32 1.86 -6.87
CA ILE A 177 20.88 0.47 -6.74
C ILE A 177 21.00 -0.35 -8.02
N GLN A 178 21.38 0.27 -9.14
CA GLN A 178 21.59 -0.41 -10.42
C GLN A 178 23.01 -0.93 -10.59
N ASN A 179 23.97 -0.42 -9.80
CA ASN A 179 25.31 -1.01 -9.74
C ASN A 179 25.22 -2.52 -9.40
N GLY A 180 25.90 -3.36 -10.18
CA GLY A 180 25.86 -4.83 -10.11
C GLY A 180 26.47 -5.45 -8.84
N MET A 181 26.89 -4.63 -7.88
CA MET A 181 27.37 -5.06 -6.56
C MET A 181 26.20 -5.50 -5.68
N ARG A 182 26.17 -6.79 -5.32
CA ARG A 182 25.11 -7.38 -4.47
C ARG A 182 25.16 -6.87 -3.02
N GLU A 183 26.35 -6.58 -2.50
CA GLU A 183 26.53 -6.05 -1.14
C GLU A 183 27.05 -4.61 -1.19
N SER A 184 26.38 -3.73 -0.46
CA SER A 184 26.64 -2.30 -0.43
C SER A 184 26.83 -1.84 1.01
N HIS A 185 28.07 -1.87 1.44
CA HIS A 185 28.51 -1.30 2.71
C HIS A 185 28.88 0.16 2.49
N ALA A 186 28.21 1.04 3.24
CA ALA A 186 28.43 2.46 3.17
C ALA A 186 29.92 2.84 3.24
N ASN A 187 30.40 3.57 2.24
CA ASN A 187 31.78 4.06 2.11
C ASN A 187 32.88 2.98 2.07
N ILE A 188 32.54 1.68 1.99
CA ILE A 188 33.50 0.60 1.81
C ILE A 188 33.38 0.06 0.38
N THR A 189 32.18 -0.40 0.01
CA THR A 189 31.93 -0.98 -1.32
C THR A 189 31.17 -0.01 -2.23
N GLN A 190 30.49 0.98 -1.67
CA GLN A 190 29.79 2.02 -2.43
C GLN A 190 29.71 3.34 -1.67
N VAL A 191 29.78 4.47 -2.40
CA VAL A 191 29.57 5.80 -1.83
C VAL A 191 28.09 6.01 -1.54
N HIS A 192 27.77 6.31 -0.28
CA HIS A 192 26.45 6.78 0.13
C HIS A 192 26.54 8.29 0.25
N GLU A 193 25.96 8.99 -0.73
CA GLU A 193 25.89 10.45 -0.73
C GLU A 193 25.00 10.89 0.42
N GLY A 194 25.47 11.85 1.23
CA GLY A 194 24.73 12.37 2.38
C GLY A 194 24.19 13.76 2.06
N LEU A 195 22.89 13.88 2.02
CA LEU A 195 22.18 15.13 1.76
C LEU A 195 21.76 15.72 3.11
N GLU A 196 22.38 16.84 3.49
CA GLU A 196 22.20 17.46 4.81
C GLU A 196 21.03 18.44 4.80
N PHE A 197 20.12 18.26 5.75
CA PHE A 197 18.92 19.08 5.94
C PHE A 197 18.96 19.91 7.22
N SER A 198 20.03 19.86 8.01
CA SER A 198 20.20 20.75 9.17
C SER A 198 20.69 22.13 8.76
N ASN A 199 20.25 23.16 9.48
CA ASN A 199 20.89 24.47 9.53
C ASN A 199 21.83 24.54 10.76
N ASP A 200 22.68 25.56 10.82
CA ASP A 200 23.63 25.76 11.94
C ASP A 200 22.96 25.87 13.33
N ASP A 201 21.68 26.24 13.37
CA ASP A 201 20.87 26.43 14.59
C ASP A 201 19.98 25.21 14.92
N ASP A 202 19.96 24.19 14.04
CA ASP A 202 19.22 22.95 14.28
C ASP A 202 20.01 22.11 15.31
N GLY A 203 19.61 22.17 16.58
CA GLY A 203 20.25 21.42 17.66
C GLY A 203 20.32 19.89 17.40
N PHE A 204 21.01 19.16 18.29
CA PHE A 204 21.37 17.74 18.11
C PHE A 204 20.22 16.72 17.90
N SER A 205 18.94 17.15 17.92
CA SER A 205 17.74 16.30 17.93
C SER A 205 16.96 16.23 16.59
N PHE A 206 17.55 16.64 15.47
CA PHE A 206 16.84 16.60 14.18
C PHE A 206 16.52 15.17 13.70
N ALA A 207 15.28 14.92 13.30
CA ALA A 207 14.78 13.67 12.77
C ALA A 207 13.92 13.88 11.50
N ILE A 208 14.12 13.02 10.50
CA ILE A 208 13.31 13.00 9.27
C ILE A 208 12.37 11.80 9.34
N PHE A 209 11.07 12.03 9.17
CA PHE A 209 10.04 10.98 9.25
C PHE A 209 9.53 10.52 7.90
N SER A 210 9.62 11.39 6.88
CA SER A 210 9.17 11.08 5.53
C SER A 210 10.07 11.73 4.49
N VAL A 211 10.32 11.01 3.39
CA VAL A 211 11.12 11.47 2.24
C VAL A 211 10.43 11.06 0.95
N LYS A 212 10.39 11.97 -0.04
CA LYS A 212 9.84 11.70 -1.38
C LYS A 212 10.66 12.38 -2.47
N PHE A 213 10.87 11.65 -3.57
CA PHE A 213 11.37 12.23 -4.81
C PHE A 213 10.27 13.00 -5.53
N SER A 214 10.64 14.14 -6.09
CA SER A 214 9.93 14.76 -7.22
C SER A 214 9.91 13.82 -8.42
N LYS A 215 8.94 14.03 -9.32
CA LYS A 215 8.70 13.11 -10.44
C LYS A 215 9.74 13.16 -11.54
N ASP A 216 10.44 14.29 -11.67
CA ASP A 216 11.61 14.41 -12.53
C ASP A 216 12.90 13.92 -11.85
N GLY A 217 12.83 13.55 -10.57
CA GLY A 217 13.95 13.04 -9.77
C GLY A 217 14.98 14.09 -9.40
N ARG A 218 14.70 15.39 -9.57
CA ARG A 218 15.68 16.46 -9.32
C ARG A 218 15.67 16.97 -7.89
N GLU A 219 14.55 16.87 -7.22
CA GLU A 219 14.35 17.33 -5.85
C GLU A 219 13.91 16.20 -4.91
N LEU A 220 14.29 16.32 -3.64
CA LEU A 220 13.76 15.56 -2.51
C LEU A 220 12.98 16.48 -1.58
N VAL A 221 11.83 16.02 -1.12
CA VAL A 221 11.02 16.69 -0.10
C VAL A 221 10.99 15.85 1.16
N VAL A 222 11.20 16.49 2.32
CA VAL A 222 11.20 15.82 3.62
C VAL A 222 10.28 16.52 4.63
N GLY A 223 9.69 15.72 5.52
CA GLY A 223 9.02 16.18 6.74
C GLY A 223 9.86 15.83 7.97
N ASN A 224 9.98 16.75 8.92
CA ASN A 224 10.86 16.62 10.09
C ASN A 224 10.21 17.07 11.41
N ASN A 225 10.92 16.84 12.52
CA ASN A 225 10.50 17.24 13.87
C ASN A 225 10.77 18.71 14.23
N ASN A 226 11.39 19.50 13.34
CA ASN A 226 11.47 20.96 13.48
C ASN A 226 10.24 21.63 12.83
N GLU A 227 9.11 20.92 12.83
CA GLU A 227 7.80 21.40 12.37
C GLU A 227 7.78 21.85 10.89
N SER A 228 8.76 21.38 10.12
CA SER A 228 9.09 21.94 8.80
C SER A 228 8.99 20.93 7.66
N ILE A 229 8.73 21.46 6.47
CA ILE A 229 8.94 20.80 5.19
C ILE A 229 10.20 21.41 4.56
N CYS A 230 11.14 20.56 4.16
CA CYS A 230 12.35 21.02 3.45
C CYS A 230 12.40 20.43 2.04
N ILE A 231 12.80 21.25 1.07
CA ILE A 231 13.03 20.86 -0.32
C ILE A 231 14.53 20.94 -0.59
N TYR A 232 15.10 19.85 -1.09
CA TYR A 232 16.50 19.72 -1.44
C TYR A 232 16.62 19.54 -2.94
N ASP A 233 17.37 20.42 -3.60
CA ASP A 233 17.69 20.28 -5.01
C ASP A 233 19.00 19.50 -5.16
N ILE A 234 18.91 18.35 -5.82
CA ILE A 234 20.03 17.40 -5.96
C ILE A 234 21.10 17.99 -6.89
N GLY A 235 20.71 18.72 -7.93
CA GLY A 235 21.64 19.31 -8.89
C GLY A 235 22.54 20.40 -8.30
N SER A 236 22.01 21.21 -7.38
CA SER A 236 22.74 22.26 -6.66
C SER A 236 23.25 21.83 -5.29
N ASN A 237 22.95 20.60 -4.87
CA ASN A 237 23.41 19.97 -3.64
C ASN A 237 23.14 20.84 -2.38
N LYS A 238 21.92 21.36 -2.24
CA LYS A 238 21.50 22.17 -1.09
C LYS A 238 19.99 22.17 -0.87
N VAL A 239 19.59 22.52 0.35
CA VAL A 239 18.21 22.89 0.67
C VAL A 239 17.87 24.21 -0.03
N THR A 240 16.87 24.18 -0.92
CA THR A 240 16.40 25.36 -1.66
C THR A 240 15.22 26.05 -1.00
N GLU A 241 14.41 25.30 -0.25
CA GLU A 241 13.25 25.84 0.46
C GLU A 241 13.11 25.16 1.84
N ARG A 242 12.83 25.96 2.87
CA ARG A 242 12.42 25.48 4.19
C ARG A 242 11.14 26.21 4.59
N ILE A 243 10.09 25.44 4.80
CA ILE A 243 8.76 25.92 5.16
C ILE A 243 8.48 25.49 6.59
N HIS A 244 8.35 26.42 7.52
CA HIS A 244 7.83 26.13 8.86
C HIS A 244 6.32 25.87 8.74
N ALA A 245 5.98 24.59 8.59
CA ALA A 245 4.76 24.15 7.95
C ALA A 245 3.63 23.89 8.96
N HIS A 246 4.00 23.40 10.14
CA HIS A 246 3.09 22.97 11.20
C HIS A 246 3.53 23.54 12.54
N SER A 247 2.78 23.29 13.61
CA SER A 247 3.13 23.66 14.99
C SER A 247 3.61 22.46 15.82
N ALA A 248 3.95 21.36 15.14
CA ALA A 248 4.45 20.11 15.69
C ALA A 248 5.09 19.28 14.56
N ASP A 249 5.69 18.14 14.89
CA ASP A 249 6.37 17.23 13.97
C ASP A 249 5.60 16.97 12.68
N VAL A 250 6.27 17.09 11.53
CA VAL A 250 5.73 16.75 10.21
C VAL A 250 6.08 15.30 9.89
N ASN A 251 5.14 14.41 10.17
CA ASN A 251 5.34 12.97 10.04
C ASN A 251 5.24 12.47 8.59
N ALA A 252 4.52 13.18 7.73
CA ALA A 252 4.22 12.74 6.38
C ALA A 252 4.24 13.90 5.39
N VAL A 253 4.90 13.69 4.25
CA VAL A 253 4.87 14.58 3.09
C VAL A 253 4.68 13.75 1.82
N THR A 254 3.92 14.27 0.87
CA THR A 254 3.79 13.65 -0.45
C THR A 254 3.41 14.67 -1.52
N PHE A 255 3.76 14.37 -2.78
CA PHE A 255 3.28 15.14 -3.92
C PHE A 255 1.83 14.77 -4.24
N ALA A 256 1.05 15.78 -4.62
CA ALA A 256 -0.35 15.61 -4.95
C ALA A 256 -0.56 14.84 -6.26
N ASP A 257 0.30 15.08 -7.25
CA ASP A 257 0.20 14.52 -8.59
C ASP A 257 1.58 14.49 -9.29
N GLU A 258 1.56 14.21 -10.59
CA GLU A 258 2.77 14.14 -11.42
C GLU A 258 3.47 15.50 -11.61
N GLY A 259 2.78 16.63 -11.43
CA GLY A 259 3.30 17.97 -11.68
C GLY A 259 4.32 18.46 -10.65
N SER A 260 4.40 17.83 -9.48
CA SER A 260 5.33 18.16 -8.38
C SER A 260 5.24 19.60 -7.82
N ASP A 261 4.20 20.37 -8.19
CA ASP A 261 3.96 21.73 -7.70
C ASP A 261 3.14 21.78 -6.40
N VAL A 262 2.29 20.78 -6.19
CA VAL A 262 1.38 20.70 -5.05
C VAL A 262 1.83 19.58 -4.11
N LEU A 263 1.93 19.92 -2.82
CA LEU A 263 2.34 19.03 -1.75
C LEU A 263 1.23 18.90 -0.71
N TYR A 264 1.12 17.71 -0.12
CA TYR A 264 0.34 17.44 1.07
C TYR A 264 1.26 17.14 2.24
N SER A 265 0.90 17.62 3.42
CA SER A 265 1.61 17.33 4.66
C SER A 265 0.66 16.96 5.79
N GLY A 266 1.13 16.13 6.71
CA GLY A 266 0.41 15.69 7.90
C GLY A 266 1.32 15.73 9.12
N SER A 267 0.78 16.20 10.25
CA SER A 267 1.55 16.52 11.44
C SER A 267 0.90 16.07 12.74
N ASP A 268 1.71 16.06 13.80
CA ASP A 268 1.26 15.94 15.19
C ASP A 268 0.39 17.10 15.68
N ASP A 269 0.26 18.18 14.89
CA ASP A 269 -0.73 19.25 15.14
C ASP A 269 -2.17 18.85 14.77
N SER A 270 -2.40 17.58 14.39
CA SER A 270 -3.67 16.97 13.95
C SER A 270 -4.22 17.48 12.62
N LEU A 271 -3.44 18.28 11.87
CA LEU A 271 -3.86 18.86 10.61
C LEU A 271 -3.23 18.16 9.41
N CYS A 272 -3.99 18.14 8.31
CA CYS A 272 -3.43 17.98 6.98
C CYS A 272 -3.41 19.36 6.28
N LYS A 273 -2.30 19.73 5.64
CA LYS A 273 -2.16 20.99 4.92
C LYS A 273 -1.80 20.76 3.46
N VAL A 274 -2.26 21.68 2.62
CA VAL A 274 -2.00 21.69 1.18
C VAL A 274 -1.13 22.89 0.84
N TRP A 275 -0.08 22.65 0.06
CA TRP A 275 0.89 23.65 -0.36
C TRP A 275 0.95 23.68 -1.87
N ASP A 276 0.90 24.86 -2.49
CA ASP A 276 1.08 25.03 -3.93
C ASP A 276 2.24 26.00 -4.16
N ARG A 277 3.36 25.49 -4.69
CA ARG A 277 4.59 26.25 -4.91
C ARG A 277 4.40 27.42 -5.86
N ARG A 278 3.43 27.34 -6.78
CA ARG A 278 3.14 28.40 -7.76
C ARG A 278 2.51 29.63 -7.11
N CYS A 279 1.82 29.42 -5.99
CA CYS A 279 1.13 30.47 -5.25
C CYS A 279 1.79 30.79 -3.89
N ASN A 280 2.73 29.95 -3.42
CA ASN A 280 3.37 30.04 -2.13
C ASN A 280 4.48 31.11 -2.07
N LYS A 281 4.12 32.40 -2.25
CA LYS A 281 5.10 33.50 -2.17
C LYS A 281 5.54 33.86 -0.75
N ARG A 282 4.97 33.24 0.30
CA ARG A 282 5.16 33.64 1.71
C ARG A 282 5.29 32.47 2.70
N GLY A 283 5.55 31.24 2.25
CA GLY A 283 5.59 30.08 3.13
C GLY A 283 4.25 29.76 3.80
N LYS A 284 3.13 30.07 3.14
CA LYS A 284 1.76 29.82 3.65
C LYS A 284 1.10 28.70 2.87
N GLN A 285 0.42 27.82 3.59
CA GLN A 285 -0.42 26.80 3.01
C GLN A 285 -1.56 27.43 2.19
N VAL A 286 -1.95 26.79 1.09
CA VAL A 286 -3.13 27.20 0.30
C VAL A 286 -4.43 26.74 0.92
N GLY A 287 -4.37 25.73 1.79
CA GLY A 287 -5.51 25.32 2.59
C GLY A 287 -5.16 24.32 3.68
N VAL A 288 -6.11 24.17 4.60
CA VAL A 288 -6.05 23.30 5.77
C VAL A 288 -7.26 22.37 5.76
N LEU A 289 -7.03 21.11 6.11
CA LEU A 289 -8.06 20.09 6.30
C LEU A 289 -8.04 19.65 7.76
N THR A 290 -9.12 19.97 8.46
CA THR A 290 -9.35 19.66 9.87
C THR A 290 -10.29 18.47 10.00
N GLY A 291 -10.02 17.56 10.94
CA GLY A 291 -10.98 16.48 11.25
C GLY A 291 -10.42 15.30 12.03
N HIS A 292 -9.10 15.12 12.04
CA HIS A 292 -8.45 14.21 12.98
C HIS A 292 -8.43 14.78 14.40
N LEU A 293 -8.32 13.89 15.39
CA LEU A 293 -8.30 14.26 16.82
C LEU A 293 -6.92 14.16 17.45
N ASP A 294 -5.94 13.62 16.72
CA ASP A 294 -4.60 13.32 17.19
C ASP A 294 -3.61 13.44 16.01
N GLY A 295 -2.32 13.17 16.23
CA GLY A 295 -1.28 13.32 15.23
C GLY A 295 -1.43 12.40 14.02
N ILE A 296 -1.17 12.95 12.84
CA ILE A 296 -1.17 12.21 11.57
C ILE A 296 0.07 11.33 11.50
N THR A 297 -0.08 10.04 11.19
CA THR A 297 1.07 9.13 11.07
C THR A 297 1.57 8.95 9.64
N PHE A 298 0.69 9.09 8.65
CA PHE A 298 1.05 8.93 7.25
C PHE A 298 0.02 9.58 6.31
N ILE A 299 0.44 9.92 5.10
CA ILE A 299 -0.41 10.41 4.02
C ILE A 299 -0.05 9.67 2.74
N ASP A 300 -1.07 9.26 1.98
CA ASP A 300 -0.89 8.76 0.62
C ASP A 300 -1.77 9.53 -0.36
N SER A 301 -1.18 9.92 -1.48
CA SER A 301 -1.87 10.68 -2.52
C SER A 301 -2.60 9.72 -3.45
N ARG A 302 -3.78 10.12 -3.93
CA ARG A 302 -4.43 9.40 -5.03
C ARG A 302 -3.72 9.62 -6.37
N GLY A 303 -2.86 10.63 -6.47
CA GLY A 303 -2.14 10.98 -7.69
C GLY A 303 -2.98 11.75 -8.72
N ASP A 304 -4.19 12.18 -8.35
CA ASP A 304 -5.09 12.97 -9.20
C ASP A 304 -5.09 14.46 -8.87
N GLY A 305 -4.25 14.90 -7.94
CA GLY A 305 -4.16 16.29 -7.50
C GLY A 305 -5.35 16.77 -6.69
N HIS A 306 -6.30 15.90 -6.32
CA HIS A 306 -7.56 16.28 -5.70
C HIS A 306 -7.88 15.52 -4.41
N TYR A 307 -7.51 14.24 -4.35
CA TYR A 307 -7.82 13.38 -3.22
C TYR A 307 -6.57 12.78 -2.62
N PHE A 308 -6.60 12.60 -1.30
CA PHE A 308 -5.58 11.86 -0.57
C PHE A 308 -6.20 11.21 0.66
N ILE A 309 -5.47 10.28 1.27
CA ILE A 309 -5.83 9.68 2.55
C ILE A 309 -4.78 10.00 3.61
N SER A 310 -5.20 10.05 4.86
CA SER A 310 -4.31 10.15 6.01
C SER A 310 -4.63 9.08 7.04
N ASN A 311 -3.59 8.48 7.62
CA ASN A 311 -3.69 7.64 8.81
C ASN A 311 -3.35 8.46 10.06
N CYS A 312 -3.98 8.16 11.19
CA CYS A 312 -3.85 8.96 12.40
C CYS A 312 -3.82 8.13 13.68
N LYS A 313 -3.15 8.69 14.68
CA LYS A 313 -3.11 8.21 16.07
C LYS A 313 -4.51 8.12 16.71
N ASP A 314 -5.53 8.80 16.18
CA ASP A 314 -6.94 8.64 16.56
C ASP A 314 -7.59 7.31 16.10
N GLN A 315 -6.79 6.38 15.57
CA GLN A 315 -7.20 5.06 15.08
C GLN A 315 -8.14 5.13 13.86
N THR A 316 -8.07 6.23 13.11
CA THR A 316 -8.86 6.41 11.89
C THR A 316 -7.98 6.72 10.69
N ILE A 317 -8.43 6.24 9.52
CA ILE A 317 -7.99 6.74 8.23
C ILE A 317 -9.09 7.66 7.70
N LYS A 318 -8.73 8.80 7.12
CA LYS A 318 -9.69 9.72 6.49
C LYS A 318 -9.37 9.91 5.02
N LEU A 319 -10.42 9.95 4.20
CA LEU A 319 -10.35 10.36 2.79
C LEU A 319 -10.69 11.83 2.68
N TRP A 320 -9.84 12.58 1.99
CA TRP A 320 -9.96 14.02 1.83
C TRP A 320 -10.18 14.42 0.38
N ASP A 321 -10.87 15.54 0.21
CA ASP A 321 -10.98 16.25 -1.05
C ASP A 321 -10.48 17.67 -0.81
N ILE A 322 -9.39 18.05 -1.47
CA ILE A 322 -8.75 19.35 -1.23
C ILE A 322 -9.68 20.52 -1.56
N ARG A 323 -10.72 20.34 -2.38
CA ARG A 323 -11.68 21.41 -2.69
C ARG A 323 -12.57 21.75 -1.49
N LYS A 324 -12.55 20.93 -0.43
CA LYS A 324 -13.25 21.18 0.84
C LYS A 324 -12.35 21.82 1.90
N MET A 325 -11.11 22.14 1.57
CA MET A 325 -10.16 22.76 2.51
C MET A 325 -10.62 24.15 2.96
N SER A 326 -10.22 24.54 4.17
CA SER A 326 -10.42 25.87 4.74
C SER A 326 -9.18 26.73 4.52
N SER A 327 -9.33 28.04 4.36
CA SER A 327 -8.20 28.98 4.31
C SER A 327 -7.58 29.24 5.69
N THR A 328 -8.32 28.97 6.77
CA THR A 328 -7.89 29.17 8.15
C THR A 328 -8.04 27.89 8.96
N VAL A 329 -7.15 27.73 9.95
CA VAL A 329 -7.30 26.69 10.98
C VAL A 329 -8.53 27.03 11.80
N LYS A 330 -9.44 26.06 11.96
CA LYS A 330 -10.57 26.20 12.86
C LYS A 330 -10.14 25.73 14.24
N ASP A 331 -10.07 26.67 15.19
CA ASP A 331 -9.74 26.34 16.57
C ASP A 331 -10.85 25.48 17.18
N CYS A 332 -10.53 24.23 17.44
CA CYS A 332 -11.16 23.33 18.39
C CYS A 332 -10.20 22.16 18.57
N THR A 333 -9.33 22.22 19.57
CA THR A 333 -8.52 21.09 20.00
C THR A 333 -9.16 20.48 21.25
N PRO A 334 -10.21 19.67 21.14
CA PRO A 334 -10.57 18.86 22.29
C PRO A 334 -9.42 17.86 22.49
N LYS A 335 -8.58 18.04 23.52
CA LYS A 335 -7.96 16.89 24.18
C LYS A 335 -9.10 16.09 24.79
N ALA A 336 -9.80 15.34 23.94
CA ALA A 336 -11.01 14.62 24.31
C ALA A 336 -10.70 13.49 25.30
N TYR A 337 -9.43 13.08 25.37
CA TYR A 337 -8.90 12.04 26.25
C TYR A 337 -7.39 12.21 26.44
N GLU A 338 -6.84 11.68 27.53
CA GLU A 338 -5.40 11.55 27.76
C GLU A 338 -4.94 10.17 27.29
N TRP A 339 -4.09 10.13 26.26
CA TRP A 339 -3.54 8.90 25.73
C TRP A 339 -2.19 9.15 25.04
N ASP A 340 -1.25 8.24 25.22
CA ASP A 340 0.04 8.25 24.55
C ASP A 340 0.18 7.02 23.65
N TYR A 341 0.25 7.25 22.34
CA TYR A 341 0.35 6.20 21.33
C TYR A 341 1.58 5.29 21.48
N ARG A 342 2.61 5.71 22.22
CA ARG A 342 3.86 4.97 22.35
C ARG A 342 3.74 3.76 23.27
N TRP A 343 2.83 3.78 24.25
CA TRP A 343 2.73 2.69 25.24
C TRP A 343 1.35 2.46 25.84
N MET A 344 0.41 3.41 25.75
CA MET A 344 -0.91 3.27 26.37
C MET A 344 -1.87 2.52 25.46
N THR A 345 -2.74 1.69 26.04
CA THR A 345 -3.86 1.10 25.27
C THR A 345 -4.84 2.19 24.90
N TYR A 346 -5.28 2.23 23.64
CA TYR A 346 -6.20 3.27 23.16
C TYR A 346 -7.55 3.19 23.89
N PRO A 347 -8.08 4.29 24.44
CA PRO A 347 -9.35 4.31 25.16
C PRO A 347 -10.51 3.83 24.27
N SER A 348 -11.35 2.94 24.78
CA SER A 348 -12.43 2.34 23.99
C SER A 348 -13.51 3.36 23.64
N GLU A 349 -13.71 4.33 24.51
CA GLU A 349 -14.69 5.41 24.45
C GLU A 349 -14.33 6.41 23.34
N ALA A 350 -13.04 6.59 23.09
CA ALA A 350 -12.51 7.53 22.10
C ALA A 350 -12.65 7.07 20.65
N ARG A 351 -12.84 5.76 20.41
CA ARG A 351 -12.81 5.13 19.07
C ARG A 351 -13.83 5.70 18.07
N TYR A 352 -14.90 6.29 18.59
CA TYR A 352 -15.97 6.87 17.77
C TYR A 352 -16.13 8.38 17.94
N PHE A 353 -15.19 9.03 18.63
CA PHE A 353 -15.17 10.49 18.66
C PHE A 353 -14.94 11.04 17.26
N LYS A 354 -15.62 12.16 17.00
CA LYS A 354 -15.56 12.86 15.72
C LYS A 354 -15.27 14.32 16.00
N HIS A 355 -14.30 14.85 15.28
CA HIS A 355 -13.98 16.26 15.34
C HIS A 355 -15.20 17.10 14.89
N PRO A 356 -15.59 18.17 15.61
CA PRO A 356 -16.75 18.99 15.26
C PRO A 356 -16.71 19.59 13.86
N TYR A 357 -15.51 19.97 13.40
CA TYR A 357 -15.25 20.53 12.08
C TYR A 357 -14.65 19.53 11.09
N ASP A 358 -14.93 18.24 11.23
CA ASP A 358 -14.41 17.21 10.33
C ASP A 358 -14.81 17.45 8.85
N GLN A 359 -13.80 17.74 8.02
CA GLN A 359 -13.94 17.99 6.59
C GLN A 359 -13.75 16.73 5.72
N SER A 360 -13.50 15.57 6.34
CA SER A 360 -13.27 14.33 5.59
C SER A 360 -14.51 13.87 4.84
N LEU A 361 -14.31 13.27 3.67
CA LEU A 361 -15.37 12.64 2.89
C LEU A 361 -15.83 11.33 3.52
N SER A 362 -14.90 10.58 4.08
CA SER A 362 -15.14 9.27 4.66
C SER A 362 -14.10 8.98 5.73
N THR A 363 -14.48 8.17 6.72
CA THR A 363 -13.60 7.75 7.81
C THR A 363 -13.63 6.23 7.92
N PHE A 364 -12.46 5.60 7.87
CA PHE A 364 -12.26 4.16 7.96
C PHE A 364 -11.74 3.80 9.34
N ARG A 365 -12.31 2.76 9.95
CA ARG A 365 -12.05 2.33 11.33
C ARG A 365 -11.84 0.83 11.39
N GLY A 366 -11.07 0.36 12.37
CA GLY A 366 -10.88 -1.05 12.65
C GLY A 366 -9.44 -1.35 13.02
N HIS A 367 -8.50 -0.90 12.18
CA HIS A 367 -7.07 -0.91 12.45
C HIS A 367 -6.70 -0.13 13.71
N SER A 368 -5.51 -0.39 14.23
CA SER A 368 -4.97 0.28 15.41
C SER A 368 -3.58 0.82 15.18
N VAL A 369 -3.31 2.01 15.73
CA VAL A 369 -2.02 2.71 15.69
C VAL A 369 -1.43 2.72 17.11
N LEU A 370 -0.28 2.07 17.28
CA LEU A 370 0.43 2.01 18.55
C LEU A 370 1.93 1.82 18.30
N ARG A 371 2.79 2.40 19.16
CA ARG A 371 4.27 2.33 19.18
C ARG A 371 4.99 2.92 17.98
N THR A 372 4.33 3.05 16.83
CA THR A 372 4.97 3.49 15.59
C THR A 372 3.99 4.19 14.66
N LEU A 373 4.55 4.91 13.70
CA LEU A 373 3.81 5.58 12.64
C LEU A 373 3.42 4.55 11.58
N ILE A 374 2.23 3.97 11.75
CA ILE A 374 1.64 3.00 10.83
C ILE A 374 1.16 3.72 9.58
N ARG A 375 1.36 3.07 8.43
CA ARG A 375 1.10 3.65 7.12
C ARG A 375 -0.17 3.12 6.47
N CYS A 376 -0.73 3.91 5.57
CA CYS A 376 -1.88 3.56 4.76
C CYS A 376 -1.64 3.97 3.31
N TYR A 377 -2.23 3.24 2.37
CA TYR A 377 -2.11 3.54 0.94
C TYR A 377 -3.40 3.25 0.19
N PHE A 378 -3.57 3.93 -0.94
CA PHE A 378 -4.48 3.47 -1.97
C PHE A 378 -3.93 2.22 -2.65
N SER A 379 -4.81 1.28 -2.94
CA SER A 379 -4.49 0.14 -3.82
C SER A 379 -4.07 0.59 -5.22
N PRO A 380 -3.24 -0.16 -5.96
CA PRO A 380 -2.64 0.34 -7.18
C PRO A 380 -3.65 0.64 -8.29
N ILE A 381 -3.40 1.71 -9.05
CA ILE A 381 -4.30 2.13 -10.13
C ILE A 381 -4.41 1.09 -11.25
N HIS A 382 -3.31 0.41 -11.60
CA HIS A 382 -3.29 -0.55 -12.71
C HIS A 382 -4.01 -1.86 -12.38
N SER A 383 -3.81 -2.41 -11.18
CA SER A 383 -4.41 -3.70 -10.80
C SER A 383 -5.80 -3.56 -10.17
N THR A 384 -6.11 -2.45 -9.51
CA THR A 384 -7.38 -2.32 -8.76
C THR A 384 -8.21 -1.09 -9.10
N GLY A 385 -7.62 -0.12 -9.82
CA GLY A 385 -8.24 1.19 -10.04
C GLY A 385 -8.37 2.02 -8.76
N GLN A 386 -7.51 1.80 -7.77
CA GLN A 386 -7.57 2.45 -6.45
C GLN A 386 -8.91 2.26 -5.72
N ARG A 387 -9.57 1.13 -5.95
CA ARG A 387 -10.86 0.81 -5.30
C ARG A 387 -10.73 0.62 -3.79
N TYR A 388 -9.56 0.18 -3.34
CA TYR A 388 -9.31 -0.16 -1.95
C TYR A 388 -8.30 0.78 -1.29
N ILE A 389 -8.39 0.87 0.04
CA ILE A 389 -7.34 1.39 0.92
C ILE A 389 -6.80 0.22 1.72
N TYR A 390 -5.49 0.16 1.92
CA TYR A 390 -4.89 -0.87 2.76
C TYR A 390 -3.90 -0.28 3.75
N THR A 391 -3.75 -0.95 4.91
CA THR A 391 -2.92 -0.47 6.02
C THR A 391 -2.45 -1.63 6.89
N GLY A 392 -1.25 -1.47 7.46
CA GLY A 392 -0.80 -2.29 8.59
C GLY A 392 -1.55 -1.93 9.87
N SER A 393 -1.24 -2.63 10.96
CA SER A 393 -1.89 -2.38 12.25
C SER A 393 -1.07 -2.94 13.40
N SER A 394 -1.19 -2.30 14.56
CA SER A 394 -0.54 -2.78 15.79
C SER A 394 -1.20 -4.03 16.37
N ASP A 395 -2.41 -4.37 15.92
CA ASP A 395 -3.09 -5.65 16.21
C ASP A 395 -2.62 -6.81 15.31
N GLN A 396 -1.45 -6.68 14.66
CA GLN A 396 -0.76 -7.73 13.91
C GLN A 396 -1.48 -8.12 12.60
N CYS A 397 -2.31 -7.23 12.07
CA CYS A 397 -3.15 -7.50 10.91
C CYS A 397 -2.96 -6.48 9.80
N VAL A 398 -3.18 -6.91 8.56
CA VAL A 398 -3.37 -6.00 7.42
C VAL A 398 -4.87 -5.82 7.21
N TYR A 399 -5.33 -4.58 7.08
CA TYR A 399 -6.71 -4.26 6.77
C TYR A 399 -6.83 -3.77 5.33
N ILE A 400 -7.86 -4.24 4.62
CA ILE A 400 -8.23 -3.76 3.28
C ILE A 400 -9.66 -3.24 3.34
N TYR A 401 -9.86 -1.96 3.02
CA TYR A 401 -11.13 -1.27 2.99
C TYR A 401 -11.57 -1.00 1.56
N ASP A 402 -12.87 -1.03 1.28
CA ASP A 402 -13.43 -0.51 0.02
C ASP A 402 -13.68 1.00 0.16
N VAL A 403 -13.08 1.79 -0.74
CA VAL A 403 -13.07 3.27 -0.68
C VAL A 403 -14.49 3.84 -0.74
N ALA A 404 -15.36 3.26 -1.57
CA ALA A 404 -16.70 3.79 -1.80
C ALA A 404 -17.66 3.49 -0.65
N THR A 405 -17.55 2.29 -0.05
CA THR A 405 -18.46 1.84 1.01
C THR A 405 -17.94 2.10 2.41
N GLY A 406 -16.64 2.32 2.59
CA GLY A 406 -16.00 2.46 3.90
C GLY A 406 -15.85 1.16 4.69
N LYS A 407 -16.28 0.03 4.13
CA LYS A 407 -16.29 -1.27 4.84
C LYS A 407 -14.94 -1.96 4.74
N ILE A 408 -14.59 -2.72 5.78
CA ILE A 408 -13.49 -3.68 5.72
C ILE A 408 -13.92 -4.81 4.79
N VAL A 409 -13.19 -5.00 3.71
CA VAL A 409 -13.39 -6.10 2.75
C VAL A 409 -12.65 -7.33 3.24
N GLU A 410 -11.40 -7.16 3.65
CA GLU A 410 -10.55 -8.27 4.10
C GLU A 410 -9.66 -7.87 5.28
N LYS A 411 -9.31 -8.88 6.06
CA LYS A 411 -8.39 -8.75 7.19
C LYS A 411 -7.39 -9.90 7.19
N LEU A 412 -6.14 -9.61 6.83
CA LEU A 412 -5.07 -10.62 6.76
C LEU A 412 -4.42 -10.77 8.13
N ARG A 413 -4.29 -12.02 8.60
CA ARG A 413 -3.78 -12.32 9.94
C ARG A 413 -2.76 -13.44 9.89
N TRP A 414 -1.52 -13.11 10.21
CA TRP A 414 -0.50 -14.11 10.44
C TRP A 414 0.70 -13.58 11.23
N HIS A 415 1.05 -12.31 11.12
CA HIS A 415 2.21 -11.79 11.84
C HIS A 415 2.07 -11.95 13.36
N GLY A 416 3.21 -12.11 14.03
CA GLY A 416 3.28 -12.21 15.49
C GLY A 416 3.48 -10.87 16.18
N SER A 417 3.70 -9.80 15.42
CA SER A 417 4.00 -8.47 15.94
C SER A 417 3.40 -7.37 15.05
N ILE A 418 3.70 -6.12 15.40
CA ILE A 418 3.15 -4.92 14.75
C ILE A 418 3.53 -4.89 13.27
N ILE A 419 2.53 -4.66 12.40
CA ILE A 419 2.75 -4.39 10.98
C ILE A 419 2.79 -2.88 10.80
N ARG A 420 4.00 -2.31 10.63
CA ARG A 420 4.14 -0.86 10.41
C ARG A 420 3.76 -0.48 8.98
N ASP A 421 4.17 -1.29 8.02
CA ASP A 421 4.06 -0.99 6.60
C ASP A 421 3.67 -2.21 5.77
N CYS A 422 3.11 -1.95 4.60
CA CYS A 422 2.74 -2.96 3.63
C CYS A 422 2.73 -2.32 2.24
N SER A 423 3.01 -3.13 1.22
CA SER A 423 3.15 -2.68 -0.16
C SER A 423 2.41 -3.62 -1.10
N TRP A 424 1.52 -3.07 -1.94
CA TRP A 424 0.79 -3.84 -2.94
C TRP A 424 1.50 -3.73 -4.29
N HIS A 425 1.75 -4.87 -4.93
CA HIS A 425 2.37 -4.91 -6.25
C HIS A 425 1.55 -4.12 -7.29
N PRO A 426 2.17 -3.22 -8.09
CA PRO A 426 1.44 -2.33 -9.00
C PRO A 426 0.52 -3.05 -10.02
N TYR A 427 0.99 -4.18 -10.56
CA TYR A 427 0.29 -4.92 -11.63
C TYR A 427 -0.36 -6.25 -11.23
N PHE A 428 0.07 -6.86 -10.13
CA PHE A 428 -0.37 -8.20 -9.73
C PHE A 428 -1.14 -8.14 -8.40
N PRO A 429 -2.08 -9.06 -8.16
CA PRO A 429 -2.79 -9.16 -6.90
C PRO A 429 -1.91 -9.84 -5.83
N THR A 430 -0.77 -9.21 -5.55
CA THR A 430 0.22 -9.63 -4.55
C THR A 430 0.47 -8.47 -3.60
N LEU A 431 0.39 -8.71 -2.30
CA LEU A 431 0.66 -7.73 -1.25
C LEU A 431 1.77 -8.26 -0.35
N VAL A 432 2.69 -7.40 0.04
CA VAL A 432 3.76 -7.72 1.00
C VAL A 432 3.54 -6.93 2.27
N SER A 433 3.60 -7.58 3.43
CA SER A 433 3.54 -6.94 4.75
C SER A 433 4.90 -6.98 5.45
N SER A 434 5.23 -5.89 6.14
CA SER A 434 6.45 -5.70 6.92
C SER A 434 6.14 -5.57 8.40
N SER A 435 6.66 -6.51 9.18
CA SER A 435 6.34 -6.62 10.60
C SER A 435 7.56 -6.57 11.50
N TRP A 436 7.33 -6.10 12.72
CA TRP A 436 8.30 -6.10 13.80
C TRP A 436 8.66 -7.49 14.31
N ASP A 437 7.98 -8.53 13.84
CA ASP A 437 8.44 -9.89 14.00
C ASP A 437 9.60 -10.23 13.07
N GLY A 438 10.12 -9.28 12.28
CA GLY A 438 11.28 -9.45 11.39
C GLY A 438 10.97 -10.20 10.10
N TYR A 439 9.71 -10.59 9.86
CA TYR A 439 9.30 -11.20 8.60
C TYR A 439 8.86 -10.16 7.58
N LEU A 440 9.27 -10.40 6.33
CA LEU A 440 8.58 -9.91 5.14
C LEU A 440 7.74 -11.06 4.58
N VAL A 441 6.44 -10.85 4.47
CA VAL A 441 5.48 -11.88 4.05
C VAL A 441 4.71 -11.41 2.85
N ARG A 442 4.58 -12.28 1.84
CA ARG A 442 3.71 -12.03 0.69
C ARG A 442 2.38 -12.78 0.81
N TRP A 443 1.35 -12.14 0.29
CA TRP A 443 -0.03 -12.60 0.18
C TRP A 443 -0.44 -12.50 -1.28
N GLU A 444 -1.15 -13.51 -1.80
CA GLU A 444 -1.51 -13.60 -3.22
C GLU A 444 -2.97 -13.93 -3.42
N ALA A 445 -3.52 -13.71 -4.61
CA ALA A 445 -4.92 -14.05 -4.89
C ALA A 445 -5.18 -15.54 -5.10
N THR A 446 -4.15 -16.29 -5.50
CA THR A 446 -4.25 -17.72 -5.81
C THR A 446 -3.30 -18.52 -4.92
N GLU A 447 -3.75 -19.68 -4.45
CA GLU A 447 -2.89 -20.61 -3.71
C GLU A 447 -1.91 -21.29 -4.67
N ASP A 448 -0.62 -21.26 -4.30
CA ASP A 448 0.38 -22.19 -4.83
C ASP A 448 0.71 -23.22 -3.74
N ASP A 449 -0.08 -24.30 -3.70
CA ASP A 449 0.04 -25.40 -2.71
C ASP A 449 1.42 -26.08 -2.74
N LYS A 450 2.23 -25.84 -3.77
CA LYS A 450 3.54 -26.46 -3.95
C LYS A 450 4.70 -25.55 -3.56
N ASP A 451 4.44 -24.32 -3.13
CA ASP A 451 5.51 -23.40 -2.76
C ASP A 451 6.08 -23.72 -1.36
N PRO A 452 7.38 -24.10 -1.27
CA PRO A 452 8.01 -24.45 0.00
C PRO A 452 8.18 -23.25 0.96
N SER A 453 8.03 -22.01 0.47
CA SER A 453 8.08 -20.79 1.30
C SER A 453 6.82 -20.55 2.13
N MET A 454 5.79 -21.40 1.99
CA MET A 454 4.55 -21.29 2.75
C MET A 454 4.82 -21.42 4.25
N LEU A 455 4.40 -20.40 5.00
CA LEU A 455 4.61 -20.31 6.43
C LEU A 455 3.46 -20.99 7.18
N LYS A 456 3.82 -21.95 8.03
CA LYS A 456 2.86 -22.67 8.87
C LYS A 456 2.51 -21.84 10.12
N THR A 457 1.26 -21.95 10.57
CA THR A 457 0.81 -21.45 11.87
C THR A 457 1.69 -22.01 13.00
N GLY A 458 2.14 -21.15 13.92
CA GLY A 458 3.00 -21.52 15.06
C GLY A 458 4.49 -21.18 14.91
N LYS A 459 4.94 -20.69 13.74
CA LYS A 459 6.31 -20.16 13.55
C LYS A 459 6.45 -18.65 13.83
N GLN A 460 5.39 -18.02 14.32
CA GLN A 460 5.33 -16.58 14.54
C GLN A 460 6.22 -16.20 15.73
N ARG A 461 6.99 -15.13 15.60
CA ARG A 461 7.76 -14.54 16.71
C ARG A 461 7.16 -13.20 17.12
N MET A 462 7.24 -12.89 18.41
CA MET A 462 6.81 -11.58 18.92
C MET A 462 7.85 -10.49 18.60
N HIS A 463 9.13 -10.88 18.62
CA HIS A 463 10.30 -10.09 18.26
C HIS A 463 11.40 -11.02 17.70
N PRO A 464 12.34 -10.49 16.90
CA PRO A 464 13.58 -11.19 16.55
C PRO A 464 14.42 -11.51 17.81
N GLU A 465 15.17 -12.61 17.78
CA GLU A 465 16.00 -13.04 18.91
C GLU A 465 17.12 -12.01 19.20
N GLY A 466 17.32 -11.64 20.48
CA GLY A 466 18.51 -10.88 20.93
C GLY A 466 18.33 -9.43 21.39
N TYR A 467 17.12 -8.85 21.39
CA TYR A 467 16.92 -7.44 21.78
C TYR A 467 15.95 -7.26 22.96
N THR A 468 16.49 -6.81 24.10
CA THR A 468 15.73 -6.21 25.20
C THR A 468 15.43 -4.75 24.91
N PHE A 469 14.17 -4.37 25.04
CA PHE A 469 13.69 -2.99 24.95
C PHE A 469 14.43 -2.07 25.93
N SER A 470 15.15 -1.08 25.41
CA SER A 470 15.42 0.16 26.12
C SER A 470 14.79 1.30 25.32
N PHE A 471 13.67 1.80 25.81
CA PHE A 471 13.15 3.09 25.38
C PHE A 471 14.11 4.15 25.93
N VAL A 472 14.99 4.67 25.08
CA VAL A 472 15.71 5.91 25.35
C VAL A 472 15.31 6.85 24.22
N PHE A 473 14.32 7.69 24.50
CA PHE A 473 14.04 8.90 23.72
C PHE A 473 14.36 10.09 24.61
#